data_AF-A0A7K2FN30-F1
#
_entry.id   AF-A0A7K2FN30-F1
#
_cell.length_a   1.000
_cell.length_b   1.000
_cell.length_c   1.000
_cell.angle_alpha   90.00
_cell.angle_beta   90.00
_cell.angle_gamma   90.00
#
_symmetry.space_group_name_H-M   'P 1'
#
loop_
_entity.id
_entity.type
_entity.pdbx_description
1 polymer ?
#
loop_
_entity_poly.entity_id
_entity_poly.type
_entity_poly.pdbx_seq_one_letter_code
_entity_poly.pdbx_strand_id
1 'polypeptide(L)'
;GALGLAGPRPRLAGLARAVLAQLAALHSPELLEIVLISADHSRPLEERLAEWSWLGWLPHVRPGHGQDCRLLLAYDREQAAARTEELLRRVEDPAAPGPAAHPGPYTVVVVDGDPGGAALREAVARLAVAGPHAGIHVVCLAETAACSPASPVAGTYDDACAVTPTFRHCGAVALLSGDVASALRLMRVAPSGPVGPGAVAAVDAVSAAWAERFARAL
;
A
#
# COMPACT_ATOMS: atom_id res chain seq x y z
N GLY A 1 11.17 2.78 3.27
CA GLY A 1 10.87 1.33 3.41
C GLY A 1 9.43 1.06 3.00
N ALA A 2 9.01 -0.21 3.04
CA ALA A 2 7.63 -0.64 2.81
C ALA A 2 6.87 -0.86 4.13
N LEU A 3 5.56 -0.57 4.14
CA LEU A 3 4.65 -0.70 5.27
C LEU A 3 3.54 -1.69 4.95
N GLY A 4 3.28 -2.63 5.86
CA GLY A 4 2.12 -3.53 5.76
C GLY A 4 1.00 -3.16 6.71
N LEU A 5 -0.23 -3.17 6.22
CA LEU A 5 -1.44 -2.99 7.03
C LEU A 5 -2.30 -4.24 6.90
N ALA A 6 -2.65 -4.87 8.03
CA ALA A 6 -3.48 -6.07 8.01
C ALA A 6 -4.63 -6.01 9.00
N GLY A 7 -5.76 -6.61 8.62
CA GLY A 7 -6.93 -6.74 9.47
C GLY A 7 -8.25 -6.82 8.70
N PRO A 8 -9.39 -6.74 9.40
CA PRO A 8 -10.70 -6.93 8.78
C PRO A 8 -10.99 -5.86 7.72
N ARG A 9 -11.53 -6.28 6.57
CA ARG A 9 -11.69 -5.43 5.38
C ARG A 9 -12.29 -4.05 5.64
N PRO A 10 -13.42 -3.88 6.36
CA PRO A 10 -14.02 -2.55 6.51
C PRO A 10 -13.14 -1.58 7.31
N ARG A 11 -12.35 -2.09 8.27
CA ARG A 11 -11.44 -1.29 9.09
C ARG A 11 -10.13 -1.02 8.36
N LEU A 12 -9.57 -2.02 7.69
CA LEU A 12 -8.38 -1.90 6.87
C LEU A 12 -8.56 -0.87 5.75
N ALA A 13 -9.69 -0.97 5.05
CA ALA A 13 -10.20 0.00 4.09
C ALA A 13 -10.18 1.44 4.63
N GLY A 14 -10.81 1.65 5.78
CA GLY A 14 -10.92 2.98 6.38
C GLY A 14 -9.58 3.56 6.83
N LEU A 15 -8.70 2.72 7.38
CA LEU A 15 -7.33 3.10 7.75
C LEU A 15 -6.50 3.47 6.50
N ALA A 16 -6.53 2.64 5.47
CA ALA A 16 -5.77 2.90 4.25
C ALA A 16 -6.22 4.21 3.58
N ARG A 17 -7.53 4.49 3.54
CA ARG A 17 -8.03 5.80 3.09
C ARG A 17 -7.52 6.95 3.94
N ALA A 18 -7.51 6.81 5.27
CA ALA A 18 -7.04 7.86 6.17
C ALA A 18 -5.55 8.16 5.92
N VAL A 19 -4.71 7.13 5.77
CA VAL A 19 -3.28 7.27 5.43
C VAL A 19 -3.10 8.01 4.11
N LEU A 20 -3.79 7.58 3.04
CA LEU A 20 -3.65 8.21 1.72
C LEU A 20 -4.18 9.64 1.69
N ALA A 21 -5.29 9.91 2.38
CA ALA A 21 -5.83 11.27 2.48
C ALA A 21 -4.88 12.21 3.24
N GLN A 22 -4.25 11.75 4.33
CA GLN A 22 -3.24 12.53 5.04
C GLN A 22 -2.03 12.82 4.14
N LEU A 23 -1.53 11.82 3.42
CA LEU A 23 -0.41 12.00 2.50
C LEU A 23 -0.74 13.02 1.41
N ALA A 24 -1.92 12.90 0.78
CA ALA A 24 -2.38 13.81 -0.26
C ALA A 24 -2.66 15.23 0.25
N ALA A 25 -3.12 15.39 1.50
CA ALA A 25 -3.36 16.69 2.11
C ALA A 25 -2.07 17.43 2.48
N LEU A 26 -1.01 16.68 2.83
CA LEU A 26 0.24 17.24 3.35
C LEU A 26 1.31 17.45 2.28
N HIS A 27 1.14 16.89 1.08
CA HIS A 27 2.14 16.96 0.02
C HIS A 27 1.51 17.37 -1.31
N SER A 28 2.15 18.29 -2.02
CA SER A 28 1.79 18.67 -3.39
C SER A 28 1.89 17.47 -4.34
N PRO A 29 1.04 17.37 -5.39
CA PRO A 29 1.21 16.37 -6.46
C PRO A 29 2.54 16.52 -7.23
N GLU A 30 3.27 17.63 -7.07
CA GLU A 30 4.63 17.77 -7.60
C GLU A 30 5.68 17.01 -6.77
N LEU A 31 5.38 16.71 -5.49
CA LEU A 31 6.29 16.06 -4.55
C LEU A 31 5.87 14.61 -4.23
N LEU A 32 4.60 14.27 -4.47
CA LEU A 32 4.03 12.96 -4.16
C LEU A 32 3.19 12.44 -5.33
N GLU A 33 3.56 11.25 -5.80
CA GLU A 33 2.77 10.43 -6.72
C GLU A 33 2.13 9.27 -5.96
N ILE A 34 0.86 8.95 -6.25
CA ILE A 34 0.17 7.78 -5.70
C ILE A 34 -0.14 6.82 -6.85
N VAL A 35 0.31 5.58 -6.70
CA VAL A 35 0.03 4.47 -7.63
C VAL A 35 -0.77 3.40 -6.90
N LEU A 36 -1.90 2.98 -7.46
CA LEU A 36 -2.70 1.88 -6.94
C LEU A 36 -2.47 0.61 -7.78
N ILE A 37 -2.23 -0.51 -7.09
CA ILE A 37 -2.30 -1.87 -7.61
C ILE A 37 -3.36 -2.61 -6.79
N SER A 38 -4.56 -2.74 -7.33
CA SER A 38 -5.64 -3.55 -6.75
C SER A 38 -6.07 -4.55 -7.82
N ALA A 39 -5.24 -5.58 -8.05
CA ALA A 39 -5.43 -6.59 -9.10
C ALA A 39 -5.79 -7.99 -8.55
N ASP A 40 -6.17 -8.06 -7.27
CA ASP A 40 -6.55 -9.31 -6.62
C ASP A 40 -7.81 -9.91 -7.24
N HIS A 41 -7.59 -10.96 -8.03
CA HIS A 41 -8.64 -11.70 -8.73
C HIS A 41 -9.60 -12.47 -7.81
N SER A 42 -9.25 -12.67 -6.53
CA SER A 42 -10.17 -13.23 -5.55
C SER A 42 -11.28 -12.24 -5.16
N ARG A 43 -11.07 -10.94 -5.44
CA ARG A 43 -12.02 -9.87 -5.14
C ARG A 43 -12.70 -9.33 -6.41
N PRO A 44 -14.04 -9.27 -6.46
CA PRO A 44 -14.77 -8.69 -7.57
C PRO A 44 -14.30 -7.27 -7.92
N LEU A 45 -14.37 -6.90 -9.20
CA LEU A 45 -13.95 -5.58 -9.66
C LEU A 45 -14.80 -4.48 -9.03
N GLU A 46 -16.09 -4.72 -8.85
CA GLU A 46 -17.05 -3.78 -8.26
C GLU A 46 -16.66 -3.40 -6.84
N GLU A 47 -16.22 -4.37 -6.03
CA GLU A 47 -15.75 -4.12 -4.67
C GLU A 47 -14.45 -3.31 -4.65
N ARG A 48 -13.53 -3.62 -5.55
CA ARG A 48 -12.26 -2.88 -5.67
C ARG A 48 -12.50 -1.44 -6.13
N LEU A 49 -13.43 -1.22 -7.05
CA LEU A 49 -13.84 0.12 -7.49
C LEU A 49 -14.58 0.89 -6.39
N ALA A 50 -15.48 0.25 -5.65
CA ALA A 50 -16.17 0.88 -4.52
C ALA A 50 -15.18 1.35 -3.44
N GLU A 51 -14.10 0.60 -3.25
CA GLU A 51 -13.04 0.91 -2.28
C GLU A 51 -12.17 2.10 -2.71
N TRP A 52 -11.81 2.17 -4.00
CA TRP A 52 -10.70 3.00 -4.49
C TRP A 52 -11.07 4.07 -5.53
N SER A 53 -12.30 4.09 -6.06
CA SER A 53 -12.72 5.06 -7.09
C SER A 53 -12.54 6.52 -6.66
N TRP A 54 -12.59 6.81 -5.36
CA TRP A 54 -12.33 8.14 -4.81
C TRP A 54 -10.94 8.68 -5.16
N LEU A 55 -9.93 7.80 -5.32
CA LEU A 55 -8.58 8.18 -5.74
C LEU A 55 -8.56 8.83 -7.13
N GLY A 56 -9.52 8.50 -8.01
CA GLY A 56 -9.60 9.06 -9.36
C GLY A 56 -9.84 10.58 -9.41
N TRP A 57 -10.21 11.19 -8.28
CA TRP A 57 -10.35 12.64 -8.14
C TRP A 57 -9.04 13.32 -7.73
N LEU A 58 -8.08 12.60 -7.13
CA LEU A 58 -6.84 13.19 -6.66
C LEU A 58 -5.93 13.63 -7.82
N PRO A 59 -5.23 14.77 -7.71
CA PRO A 59 -4.20 15.14 -8.67
C PRO A 59 -2.97 14.23 -8.60
N HIS A 60 -2.70 13.60 -7.44
CA HIS A 60 -1.53 12.72 -7.19
C HIS A 60 -1.51 11.43 -7.99
N VAL A 61 -2.65 11.02 -8.56
CA VAL A 61 -2.76 9.81 -9.41
C VAL A 61 -2.69 10.14 -10.90
N ARG A 62 -2.41 11.40 -11.27
CA ARG A 62 -2.21 11.82 -12.66
C ARG A 62 -0.79 11.45 -13.09
N PRO A 63 -0.60 10.83 -14.27
CA PRO A 63 0.73 10.50 -14.76
C PRO A 63 1.52 11.78 -15.10
N GLY A 64 2.71 11.91 -14.52
CA GLY A 64 3.62 13.05 -14.71
C GLY A 64 4.95 12.72 -15.39
N HIS A 65 5.19 11.43 -15.69
CA HIS A 65 6.49 10.90 -16.12
C HIS A 65 6.41 10.10 -17.42
N GLY A 66 5.47 10.43 -18.30
CA GLY A 66 5.30 9.79 -19.62
C GLY A 66 4.69 8.39 -19.55
N GLN A 67 3.99 8.05 -18.47
CA GLN A 67 3.26 6.79 -18.35
C GLN A 67 2.10 6.72 -19.34
N ASP A 68 1.91 5.58 -20.01
CA ASP A 68 0.82 5.36 -20.97
C ASP A 68 -0.48 4.95 -20.25
N CYS A 69 -1.08 5.90 -19.54
CA CYS A 69 -2.35 5.71 -18.83
C CYS A 69 -3.05 7.06 -18.62
N ARG A 70 -4.32 7.03 -18.20
CA ARG A 70 -5.04 8.26 -17.79
C ARG A 70 -4.92 8.56 -16.29
N LEU A 71 -4.73 7.49 -15.52
CA LEU A 71 -4.65 7.47 -14.07
C LEU A 71 -3.70 6.35 -13.67
N LEU A 72 -2.95 6.57 -12.60
CA LEU A 72 -2.02 5.61 -12.00
C LEU A 72 -2.75 4.57 -11.14
N LEU A 73 -3.87 4.05 -11.67
CA LEU A 73 -4.73 3.07 -11.00
C LEU A 73 -4.74 1.79 -11.83
N ALA A 74 -4.37 0.68 -11.20
CA ALA A 74 -4.42 -0.65 -11.81
C ALA A 74 -5.48 -1.53 -11.12
N TYR A 75 -6.50 -1.91 -11.87
CA TYR A 75 -7.58 -2.81 -11.47
C TYR A 75 -7.56 -4.15 -12.23
N ASP A 76 -6.53 -4.41 -13.01
CA ASP A 76 -6.30 -5.71 -13.63
C ASP A 76 -4.80 -6.01 -13.67
N ARG A 77 -4.48 -7.25 -14.07
CA ARG A 77 -3.09 -7.74 -14.10
C ARG A 77 -2.22 -7.01 -15.11
N GLU A 78 -2.78 -6.62 -16.26
CA GLU A 78 -2.03 -5.94 -17.32
C GLU A 78 -1.64 -4.53 -16.87
N GLN A 79 -2.60 -3.78 -16.34
CA GLN A 79 -2.36 -2.48 -15.72
C GLN A 79 -1.35 -2.60 -14.58
N ALA A 80 -1.49 -3.60 -13.71
CA ALA A 80 -0.59 -3.81 -12.58
C ALA A 80 0.85 -4.11 -13.04
N ALA A 81 1.01 -4.92 -14.09
CA ALA A 81 2.31 -5.19 -14.71
C ALA A 81 2.91 -3.90 -15.29
N ALA A 82 2.15 -3.12 -16.06
CA ALA A 82 2.62 -1.87 -16.65
C ALA A 82 3.05 -0.85 -15.58
N ARG A 83 2.26 -0.66 -14.51
CA ARG A 83 2.61 0.23 -13.39
C ARG A 83 3.89 -0.24 -12.69
N THR A 84 4.00 -1.55 -12.45
CA THR A 84 5.15 -2.13 -11.74
C THR A 84 6.43 -2.03 -12.57
N GLU A 85 6.36 -2.29 -13.88
CA GLU A 85 7.51 -2.20 -14.79
C GLU A 85 8.05 -0.78 -14.89
N GLU A 86 7.18 0.22 -15.02
CA GLU A 86 7.59 1.63 -15.02
C GLU A 86 8.30 2.03 -13.74
N LEU A 87 7.81 1.58 -12.59
CA LEU A 87 8.44 1.85 -11.29
C LEU A 87 9.79 1.13 -11.18
N LEU A 88 9.89 -0.12 -11.65
CA LEU A 88 11.16 -0.84 -11.67
C LEU A 88 12.20 -0.17 -12.56
N ARG A 89 11.80 0.37 -13.72
CA ARG A 89 12.71 1.16 -14.56
C ARG A 89 13.29 2.37 -13.83
N ARG A 90 12.53 3.01 -12.93
CA ARG A 90 13.04 4.10 -12.07
C ARG A 90 14.00 3.58 -11.00
N VAL A 91 13.76 2.40 -10.43
CA VAL A 91 14.67 1.76 -9.48
C VAL A 91 16.00 1.38 -10.13
N GLU A 92 15.95 0.97 -11.39
CA GLU A 92 17.11 0.52 -12.17
C GLU A 92 17.86 1.66 -12.85
N ASP A 93 17.38 2.90 -12.75
CA ASP A 93 18.02 4.08 -13.36
C ASP A 93 19.39 4.36 -12.70
N PRO A 94 20.52 4.15 -13.39
CA PRO A 94 21.85 4.37 -12.82
C PRO A 94 22.16 5.86 -12.60
N ALA A 95 21.37 6.77 -13.17
CA ALA A 95 21.47 8.20 -12.92
C ALA A 95 20.73 8.64 -11.65
N ALA A 96 20.00 7.72 -11.00
CA ALA A 96 19.41 7.98 -9.70
C ALA A 96 20.52 8.32 -8.70
N PRO A 97 20.43 9.46 -7.99
CA PRO A 97 21.42 9.83 -7.01
C PRO A 97 21.55 8.76 -5.94
N GLY A 98 22.76 8.58 -5.43
CA GLY A 98 23.06 7.60 -4.37
C GLY A 98 22.21 7.81 -3.11
N PRO A 99 22.41 7.01 -2.04
CA PRO A 99 21.52 6.97 -0.86
C PRO A 99 21.39 8.28 -0.06
N ALA A 100 22.07 9.36 -0.48
CA ALA A 100 21.83 10.71 0.00
C ALA A 100 20.53 11.26 -0.62
N ALA A 101 19.50 11.44 0.22
CA ALA A 101 18.21 12.10 -0.04
C ALA A 101 17.77 12.13 -1.52
N HIS A 102 16.89 11.20 -1.90
CA HIS A 102 16.21 11.19 -3.20
C HIS A 102 15.68 12.60 -3.54
N PRO A 103 16.23 13.29 -4.55
CA PRO A 103 15.86 14.66 -4.89
C PRO A 103 14.65 14.73 -5.83
N GLY A 104 14.11 13.58 -6.25
CA GLY A 104 12.89 13.49 -7.05
C GLY A 104 11.63 13.42 -6.20
N PRO A 105 10.44 13.42 -6.84
CA PRO A 105 9.18 13.18 -6.14
C PRO A 105 9.19 11.78 -5.49
N TYR A 106 8.48 11.67 -4.38
CA TYR A 106 8.22 10.38 -3.75
C TYR A 106 7.03 9.70 -4.43
N THR A 107 7.09 8.37 -4.57
CA THR A 107 5.96 7.58 -5.04
C THR A 107 5.48 6.66 -3.93
N VAL A 108 4.20 6.71 -3.60
CA VAL A 108 3.55 5.73 -2.73
C VAL A 108 2.79 4.73 -3.59
N VAL A 109 3.17 3.46 -3.49
CA VAL A 109 2.56 2.35 -4.23
C VAL A 109 1.68 1.55 -3.29
N VAL A 110 0.36 1.64 -3.46
CA VAL A 110 -0.62 0.88 -2.70
C VAL A 110 -0.83 -0.45 -3.38
N VAL A 111 -0.61 -1.54 -2.66
CA VAL A 111 -0.87 -2.91 -3.15
C VAL A 111 -1.98 -3.51 -2.29
N ASP A 112 -3.19 -3.58 -2.83
CA ASP A 112 -4.37 -4.10 -2.15
C ASP A 112 -4.66 -5.54 -2.60
N GLY A 113 -4.17 -6.51 -1.82
CA GLY A 113 -4.27 -7.95 -2.10
C GLY A 113 -3.16 -8.51 -2.99
N ASP A 114 -3.35 -9.75 -3.46
CA ASP A 114 -2.37 -10.43 -4.33
C ASP A 114 -2.51 -9.96 -5.79
N PRO A 115 -1.50 -9.30 -6.39
CA PRO A 115 -1.58 -8.85 -7.78
C PRO A 115 -1.62 -10.02 -8.80
N GLY A 116 -1.34 -11.25 -8.35
CA GLY A 116 -1.38 -12.47 -9.14
C GLY A 116 -0.15 -12.64 -10.04
N GLY A 117 0.13 -13.87 -10.46
CA GLY A 117 1.29 -14.21 -11.29
C GLY A 117 2.64 -14.15 -10.52
N ALA A 118 3.49 -15.17 -10.69
CA ALA A 118 4.75 -15.25 -9.96
C ALA A 118 5.68 -14.06 -10.26
N ALA A 119 5.83 -13.70 -11.54
CA ALA A 119 6.70 -12.61 -11.97
C ALA A 119 6.25 -11.24 -11.43
N LEU A 120 4.94 -10.97 -11.42
CA LEU A 120 4.43 -9.69 -10.90
C LEU A 120 4.55 -9.62 -9.37
N ARG A 121 4.31 -10.73 -8.65
CA ARG A 121 4.58 -10.79 -7.20
C ARG A 121 6.06 -10.53 -6.89
N GLU A 122 6.97 -11.11 -7.66
CA GLU A 122 8.41 -10.88 -7.52
C GLU A 122 8.79 -9.42 -7.82
N ALA A 123 8.23 -8.85 -8.89
CA ALA A 123 8.45 -7.46 -9.27
C ALA A 123 7.99 -6.48 -8.18
N VAL A 124 6.81 -6.70 -7.59
CA VAL A 124 6.31 -5.88 -6.46
C VAL A 124 7.16 -6.10 -5.20
N ALA A 125 7.65 -7.32 -4.94
CA ALA A 125 8.58 -7.58 -3.85
C ALA A 125 9.91 -6.82 -4.03
N ARG A 126 10.44 -6.76 -5.26
CA ARG A 126 11.62 -5.94 -5.60
C ARG A 126 11.37 -4.46 -5.32
N LEU A 127 10.19 -3.92 -5.67
CA LEU A 127 9.82 -2.55 -5.32
C LEU A 127 9.79 -2.31 -3.80
N ALA A 128 9.27 -3.25 -3.01
CA ALA A 128 9.24 -3.10 -1.56
C ALA A 128 10.64 -3.02 -0.93
N VAL A 129 11.61 -3.74 -1.49
CA VAL A 129 12.99 -3.83 -0.99
C VAL A 129 13.89 -2.72 -1.55
N ALA A 130 13.93 -2.57 -2.87
CA ALA A 130 14.85 -1.67 -3.57
C ALA A 130 14.24 -0.29 -3.84
N GLY A 131 12.92 -0.18 -3.92
CA GLY A 131 12.19 1.06 -4.19
C GLY A 131 12.57 2.26 -3.30
N PRO A 132 12.81 2.09 -1.99
CA PRO A 132 13.16 3.23 -1.13
C PRO A 132 14.41 3.99 -1.56
N HIS A 133 15.36 3.36 -2.27
CA HIS A 133 16.54 4.03 -2.81
C HIS A 133 16.20 4.99 -3.96
N ALA A 134 15.06 4.79 -4.63
CA ALA A 134 14.53 5.62 -5.70
C ALA A 134 13.29 6.43 -5.28
N GLY A 135 13.07 6.63 -3.96
CA GLY A 135 11.91 7.36 -3.44
C GLY A 135 10.57 6.63 -3.57
N ILE A 136 10.58 5.33 -3.87
CA ILE A 136 9.37 4.51 -4.02
C ILE A 136 9.08 3.76 -2.72
N HIS A 137 7.87 3.90 -2.20
CA HIS A 137 7.43 3.38 -0.92
C HIS A 137 6.16 2.54 -1.07
N VAL A 138 6.25 1.25 -0.77
CA VAL A 138 5.09 0.34 -0.87
C VAL A 138 4.26 0.37 0.42
N VAL A 139 2.95 0.48 0.27
CA VAL A 139 1.95 0.21 1.31
C VAL A 139 1.16 -1.03 0.90
N CYS A 140 1.42 -2.15 1.57
CA CYS A 140 0.83 -3.45 1.28
C CYS A 140 -0.39 -3.69 2.20
N LEU A 141 -1.56 -4.02 1.66
CA LEU A 141 -2.79 -4.27 2.43
C LEU A 141 -3.17 -5.75 2.36
N ALA A 142 -3.36 -6.39 3.52
CA ALA A 142 -3.75 -7.79 3.62
C ALA A 142 -5.03 -7.94 4.47
N GLU A 143 -6.09 -8.47 3.87
CA GLU A 143 -7.30 -8.79 4.62
C GLU A 143 -7.08 -10.02 5.50
N THR A 144 -7.26 -9.85 6.81
CA THR A 144 -7.14 -10.92 7.80
C THR A 144 -8.19 -10.75 8.89
N ALA A 145 -8.34 -11.76 9.76
CA ALA A 145 -8.97 -11.52 11.05
C ALA A 145 -8.17 -10.46 11.84
N ALA A 146 -8.83 -9.79 12.80
CA ALA A 146 -8.13 -8.94 13.75
C ALA A 146 -7.27 -9.78 14.70
N CYS A 147 -6.11 -9.26 15.10
CA CYS A 147 -5.31 -9.88 16.15
C CYS A 147 -6.15 -10.03 17.42
N SER A 148 -6.13 -11.24 17.98
CA SER A 148 -6.86 -11.63 19.19
C SER A 148 -6.04 -12.68 19.96
N PRO A 149 -6.43 -13.07 21.18
CA PRO A 149 -5.80 -14.20 21.85
C PRO A 149 -5.86 -15.51 21.03
N ALA A 150 -6.90 -15.67 20.19
CA ALA A 150 -7.09 -16.84 19.33
C ALA A 150 -6.34 -16.73 17.97
N SER A 151 -6.03 -15.52 17.52
CA SER A 151 -5.16 -15.24 16.37
C SER A 151 -4.03 -14.31 16.84
N PRO A 152 -2.95 -14.86 17.43
CA PRO A 152 -1.84 -14.07 17.92
C PRO A 152 -1.12 -13.35 16.79
N VAL A 153 -0.34 -12.32 17.13
CA VAL A 153 0.43 -11.48 16.20
C VAL A 153 1.18 -12.28 15.13
N ALA A 154 1.88 -13.34 15.51
CA ALA A 154 2.62 -14.18 14.56
C ALA A 154 1.69 -14.87 13.56
N GLY A 155 0.58 -15.44 14.03
CA GLY A 155 -0.42 -16.08 13.17
C GLY A 155 -1.09 -15.08 12.23
N THR A 156 -1.51 -13.92 12.73
CA THR A 156 -2.09 -12.86 11.87
C THR A 156 -1.08 -12.35 10.83
N TYR A 157 0.20 -12.25 11.19
CA TYR A 157 1.27 -11.88 10.27
C TYR A 157 1.47 -12.95 9.18
N ASP A 158 1.47 -14.23 9.54
CA ASP A 158 1.57 -15.34 8.60
C ASP A 158 0.37 -15.38 7.64
N ASP A 159 -0.84 -15.19 8.17
CA ASP A 159 -2.08 -15.06 7.38
C ASP A 159 -1.98 -13.89 6.39
N ALA A 160 -1.49 -12.73 6.85
CA ALA A 160 -1.28 -11.56 6.00
C ALA A 160 -0.28 -11.83 4.87
N CYS A 161 0.81 -12.56 5.15
CA CYS A 161 1.79 -12.95 4.15
C CYS A 161 1.24 -13.97 3.14
N ALA A 162 0.30 -14.82 3.56
CA ALA A 162 -0.37 -15.76 2.68
C ALA A 162 -1.34 -15.06 1.72
N VAL A 163 -2.12 -14.10 2.22
CA VAL A 163 -3.08 -13.31 1.42
C VAL A 163 -2.37 -12.31 0.51
N THR A 164 -1.33 -11.64 0.99
CA THR A 164 -0.57 -10.64 0.22
C THR A 164 0.92 -10.97 0.29
N PRO A 165 1.45 -11.71 -0.71
CA PRO A 165 2.85 -12.10 -0.79
C PRO A 165 3.89 -10.99 -0.54
N THR A 166 3.60 -9.75 -0.94
CA THR A 166 4.47 -8.59 -0.72
C THR A 166 4.66 -8.25 0.76
N PHE A 167 3.72 -8.64 1.62
CA PHE A 167 3.71 -8.32 3.06
C PHE A 167 4.97 -8.80 3.79
N ARG A 168 5.54 -9.93 3.37
CA ARG A 168 6.81 -10.47 3.92
C ARG A 168 8.03 -9.56 3.70
N HIS A 169 7.93 -8.63 2.75
CA HIS A 169 8.98 -7.67 2.40
C HIS A 169 8.75 -6.29 3.04
N CYS A 170 7.64 -6.11 3.75
CA CYS A 170 7.30 -4.87 4.44
C CYS A 170 8.16 -4.78 5.74
N GLY A 171 9.00 -3.74 5.86
CA GLY A 171 9.96 -3.57 6.96
C GLY A 171 9.34 -3.06 8.27
N ALA A 172 8.09 -2.61 8.19
CA ALA A 172 7.21 -2.37 9.32
C ALA A 172 5.80 -2.86 8.97
N VAL A 173 5.06 -3.32 9.97
CA VAL A 173 3.67 -3.79 9.82
C VAL A 173 2.79 -3.24 10.93
N ALA A 174 1.56 -2.87 10.60
CA ALA A 174 0.51 -2.52 11.53
C ALA A 174 -0.61 -3.56 11.42
N LEU A 175 -0.86 -4.28 12.50
CA LEU A 175 -1.91 -5.29 12.58
C LEU A 175 -3.08 -4.74 13.40
N LEU A 176 -4.28 -4.69 12.80
CA LEU A 176 -5.49 -4.31 13.51
C LEU A 176 -5.83 -5.37 14.56
N SER A 177 -6.29 -4.93 15.72
CA SER A 177 -6.46 -5.76 16.91
C SER A 177 -7.71 -5.36 17.71
N GLY A 178 -8.19 -6.33 18.50
CA GLY A 178 -9.41 -6.18 19.30
C GLY A 178 -10.69 -6.48 18.52
N ASP A 179 -11.78 -6.71 19.25
CA ASP A 179 -13.03 -7.27 18.72
C ASP A 179 -13.68 -6.42 17.62
N VAL A 180 -13.47 -5.09 17.68
CA VAL A 180 -13.97 -4.14 16.69
C VAL A 180 -12.87 -3.55 15.80
N ALA A 181 -11.63 -4.04 15.93
CA ALA A 181 -10.45 -3.58 15.18
C ALA A 181 -10.22 -2.05 15.23
N SER A 182 -10.37 -1.45 16.41
CA SER A 182 -10.15 -0.02 16.67
C SER A 182 -8.76 0.30 17.23
N ALA A 183 -7.94 -0.72 17.50
CA ALA A 183 -6.55 -0.57 17.89
C ALA A 183 -5.64 -1.22 16.84
N LEU A 184 -4.42 -0.71 16.66
CA LEU A 184 -3.39 -1.33 15.85
C LEU A 184 -2.13 -1.58 16.67
N ARG A 185 -1.39 -2.62 16.29
CA ARG A 185 -0.04 -2.89 16.78
C ARG A 185 0.96 -2.66 15.65
N LEU A 186 1.78 -1.63 15.78
CA LEU A 186 2.84 -1.28 14.84
C LEU A 186 4.17 -1.90 15.27
N MET A 187 4.78 -2.67 14.38
CA MET A 187 5.99 -3.45 14.65
C MET A 187 7.01 -3.28 13.53
N ARG A 188 8.29 -3.39 13.88
CA ARG A 188 9.35 -3.60 12.89
C ARG A 188 9.35 -5.08 12.50
N VAL A 189 9.73 -5.36 11.26
CA VAL A 189 9.87 -6.73 10.75
C VAL A 189 11.33 -6.97 10.40
N ALA A 190 11.85 -8.10 10.86
CA ALA A 190 13.14 -8.65 10.47
C ALA A 190 12.92 -9.88 9.56
N PRO A 191 13.97 -10.45 8.94
CA PRO A 191 13.83 -11.67 8.12
C PRO A 191 13.15 -12.84 8.85
N SER A 192 13.23 -12.89 10.19
CA SER A 192 12.58 -13.89 11.04
C SER A 192 11.14 -13.55 11.44
N GLY A 193 10.57 -12.43 10.95
CA GLY A 193 9.22 -11.96 11.27
C GLY A 193 9.17 -10.71 12.16
N PRO A 194 7.99 -10.37 12.72
CA PRO A 194 7.81 -9.20 13.58
C PRO A 194 8.71 -9.21 14.82
N VAL A 195 9.28 -8.05 15.15
CA VAL A 195 10.28 -7.88 16.22
C VAL A 195 9.72 -7.08 17.38
N GLY A 196 9.88 -7.61 18.59
CA GLY A 196 9.48 -6.96 19.85
C GLY A 196 7.96 -6.89 20.02
N PRO A 197 7.47 -6.25 21.08
CA PRO A 197 6.03 -6.14 21.34
C PRO A 197 5.31 -5.16 20.40
N GLY A 198 6.03 -4.26 19.73
CA GLY A 198 5.44 -3.17 18.94
C GLY A 198 4.80 -2.07 19.78
N ALA A 199 4.45 -0.97 19.11
CA ALA A 199 3.67 0.12 19.69
C ALA A 199 2.17 -0.13 19.45
N VAL A 200 1.35 0.10 20.46
CA VAL A 200 -0.11 0.03 20.33
C VAL A 200 -0.66 1.45 20.17
N ALA A 201 -1.55 1.64 19.20
CA ALA A 201 -2.20 2.91 18.95
C ALA A 201 -3.69 2.71 18.65
N ALA A 202 -4.48 3.77 18.86
CA ALA A 202 -5.84 3.83 18.34
C ALA A 202 -5.81 4.02 16.81
N VAL A 203 -6.80 3.46 16.12
CA VAL A 203 -6.91 3.52 14.66
C VAL A 203 -7.81 4.69 14.27
N ASP A 204 -7.27 5.61 13.48
CA ASP A 204 -8.08 6.53 12.69
C ASP A 204 -8.51 5.85 11.39
N ALA A 205 -9.78 6.02 11.02
CA ALA A 205 -10.35 5.45 9.82
C ALA A 205 -11.41 6.39 9.24
N VAL A 206 -11.46 6.49 7.91
CA VAL A 206 -12.44 7.34 7.21
C VAL A 206 -13.32 6.52 6.27
N SER A 207 -14.58 6.95 6.14
CA SER A 207 -15.52 6.32 5.21
C SER A 207 -15.19 6.65 3.75
N ALA A 208 -15.70 5.85 2.82
CA ALA A 208 -15.57 6.12 1.38
C ALA A 208 -16.19 7.48 1.01
N ALA A 209 -17.37 7.80 1.57
CA ALA A 209 -18.03 9.09 1.32
C ALA A 209 -17.21 10.29 1.82
N TRP A 210 -16.52 10.16 2.95
CA TRP A 210 -15.60 11.20 3.42
C TRP A 210 -14.42 11.36 2.46
N ALA A 211 -13.81 10.25 2.03
CA ALA A 211 -12.65 10.28 1.15
C ALA A 211 -12.97 10.84 -0.25
N GLU A 212 -14.14 10.54 -0.78
CA GLU A 212 -14.62 11.14 -2.03
C GLU A 212 -14.82 12.66 -1.90
N ARG A 213 -15.47 13.11 -0.83
CA ARG A 213 -15.64 14.56 -0.58
C ARG A 213 -14.31 15.27 -0.43
N PHE A 214 -13.36 14.64 0.28
CA PHE A 214 -12.01 15.15 0.44
C PHE A 214 -11.30 15.26 -0.93
N ALA A 215 -11.28 14.20 -1.71
CA ALA A 215 -10.55 14.17 -2.97
C ALA A 215 -11.13 15.10 -4.05
N ARG A 216 -12.45 15.35 -4.03
CA ARG A 216 -13.09 16.36 -4.90
C ARG A 216 -12.80 17.81 -4.50
N ALA A 217 -12.32 18.03 -3.28
CA ALA A 217 -12.03 19.35 -2.74
C ALA A 217 -10.56 19.76 -2.89
N LEU A 218 -9.67 18.82 -3.23
CA LEU A 218 -8.29 19.06 -3.64
C LEU A 218 -8.22 19.46 -5.12
#